data_AF-A0A962QK28-F1
#
_entry.id   AF-A0A962QK28-F1
#
_cell.length_a   1.000
_cell.length_b   1.000
_cell.length_c   1.000
_cell.angle_alpha   90.00
_cell.angle_beta   90.00
_cell.angle_gamma   90.00
#
_symmetry.space_group_name_H-M   'P 1'
#
loop_
_entity.id
_entity.type
_entity.pdbx_description
1 polymer ?
#
loop_
_entity_poly.entity_id
_entity_poly.type
_entity_poly.pdbx_seq_one_letter_code
_entity_poly.pdbx_strand_id
1 'polypeptide(L)'
;MATYVEIEQLYSQGALEPQVRVAVVNVALAIIAELPTVPNHDARLEWAVKAIQNPGQEAKRFLMGILVANKAASVAQIQSASDAAVQTNVDALVDAFAVSDLGV
;
A
#
# COMPACT_ATOMS: atom_id res chain seq x y z
N MET A 1 -2.44 -17.99 11.29
CA MET A 1 -3.41 -17.43 10.33
C MET A 1 -4.37 -16.54 11.10
N ALA A 2 -4.47 -15.28 10.70
CA ALA A 2 -5.41 -14.33 11.22
C ALA A 2 -6.77 -14.54 10.56
N THR A 3 -7.82 -14.46 11.36
CA THR A 3 -9.22 -14.47 10.92
C THR A 3 -9.60 -13.12 10.30
N TYR A 4 -10.69 -13.07 9.54
CA TYR A 4 -11.20 -11.80 8.99
C TYR A 4 -11.60 -10.80 10.09
N VAL A 5 -12.08 -11.28 11.23
CA VAL A 5 -12.39 -10.42 12.38
C VAL A 5 -11.12 -9.80 12.95
N GLU A 6 -10.04 -10.56 13.10
CA GLU A 6 -8.76 -10.04 13.57
C GLU A 6 -8.14 -9.05 12.57
N ILE A 7 -8.26 -9.31 11.27
CA ILE A 7 -7.83 -8.38 10.21
C ILE A 7 -8.60 -7.05 10.28
N GLU A 8 -9.92 -7.11 10.44
CA GLU A 8 -10.75 -5.90 10.56
C GLU A 8 -10.42 -5.11 11.84
N GLN A 9 -10.11 -5.81 12.93
CA GLN A 9 -9.65 -5.18 14.18
C GLN A 9 -8.30 -4.49 13.98
N LEU A 10 -7.35 -5.14 13.29
CA LEU A 10 -6.04 -4.54 12.98
C LEU A 10 -6.18 -3.28 12.11
N TYR A 11 -7.06 -3.33 11.11
CA TYR A 11 -7.39 -2.18 10.27
C TYR A 11 -7.95 -1.02 11.11
N SER A 12 -8.93 -1.32 11.98
CA SER A 12 -9.60 -0.34 12.84
C SER A 12 -8.68 0.31 13.87
N GLN A 13 -7.65 -0.41 14.34
CA GLN A 13 -6.66 0.11 15.29
C GLN A 13 -5.70 1.13 14.65
N GLY A 14 -5.50 1.07 13.32
CA GLY A 14 -4.67 2.03 12.58
C GLY A 14 -3.17 2.00 12.90
N ALA A 15 -2.69 1.04 13.71
CA ALA A 15 -1.30 1.01 14.19
C ALA A 15 -0.26 0.90 13.06
N LEU A 16 -0.61 0.22 11.97
CA LEU A 16 0.25 0.05 10.79
C LEU A 16 0.09 1.18 9.76
N GLU A 17 -0.91 2.05 9.90
CA GLU A 17 -1.19 3.12 8.94
C GLU A 17 0.01 4.07 8.74
N PRO A 18 0.74 4.51 9.78
CA PRO A 18 1.91 5.36 9.60
C PRO A 18 3.02 4.70 8.77
N GLN A 19 3.28 3.41 8.97
CA GLN A 19 4.28 2.66 8.21
C GLN A 19 3.86 2.52 6.74
N VAL A 20 2.60 2.14 6.49
CA VAL A 20 2.05 2.04 5.13
C VAL A 20 2.08 3.41 4.44
N ARG A 21 1.78 4.50 5.16
CA ARG A 21 1.84 5.86 4.62
C ARG A 21 3.23 6.25 4.14
N VAL A 22 4.26 5.97 4.93
CA VAL A 22 5.65 6.25 4.53
C VAL A 22 6.03 5.40 3.32
N ALA A 23 5.67 4.11 3.31
CA ALA A 23 5.94 3.23 2.17
C ALA A 23 5.23 3.70 0.88
N VAL A 24 3.96 4.12 0.96
CA VAL A 24 3.21 4.69 -0.18
C VAL A 24 3.91 5.93 -0.74
N VAL A 25 4.34 6.85 0.13
CA VAL A 25 5.07 8.05 -0.31
C VAL A 25 6.40 7.68 -0.94
N ASN A 26 7.11 6.70 -0.39
CA ASN A 26 8.37 6.22 -0.95
C ASN A 26 8.20 5.67 -2.37
N VAL A 27 7.17 4.85 -2.63
CA VAL A 27 6.87 4.35 -3.99
C VAL A 27 6.48 5.49 -4.92
N ALA A 28 5.63 6.41 -4.48
CA ALA A 28 5.22 7.54 -5.30
C ALA A 28 6.41 8.39 -5.75
N LEU A 29 7.38 8.63 -4.86
CA LEU A 29 8.61 9.34 -5.21
C LEU A 29 9.47 8.56 -6.21
N ALA A 30 9.57 7.24 -6.07
CA ALA A 30 10.28 6.40 -7.02
C ALA A 30 9.64 6.43 -8.42
N ILE A 31 8.30 6.41 -8.49
CA ILE A 31 7.55 6.52 -9.74
C ILE A 31 7.73 7.87 -10.41
N ILE A 32 7.74 8.97 -9.65
CA ILE A 32 7.99 10.31 -10.22
C ILE A 32 9.37 10.40 -10.90
N ALA A 33 10.34 9.64 -10.41
CA ALA A 33 11.69 9.57 -10.97
C ALA A 33 11.86 8.46 -12.04
N GLU A 34 10.81 7.70 -12.37
CA GLU A 34 10.90 6.58 -13.29
C GLU A 34 11.00 7.05 -14.75
N LEU A 35 11.60 6.21 -15.62
CA LEU A 35 11.74 6.54 -17.04
C LEU A 35 10.39 6.41 -17.76
N PRO A 36 10.11 7.24 -18.78
CA PRO A 36 8.84 7.19 -19.52
C PRO A 36 8.67 5.92 -20.38
N THR A 37 9.70 5.08 -20.46
CA THR A 37 9.65 3.76 -21.12
C THR A 37 9.06 2.67 -20.24
N VAL A 38 8.79 2.95 -18.96
CA VAL A 38 8.12 2.00 -18.06
C VAL A 38 6.67 1.79 -18.52
N PRO A 39 6.16 0.54 -18.61
CA PRO A 39 4.77 0.31 -18.96
C PRO A 39 3.80 1.05 -18.04
N ASN A 40 2.76 1.65 -18.63
CA ASN A 40 1.75 2.45 -17.93
C ASN A 40 2.29 3.66 -17.16
N HIS A 41 3.44 4.22 -17.58
CA HIS A 41 4.08 5.35 -16.93
C HIS A 41 3.13 6.51 -16.62
N ASP A 42 2.31 6.95 -17.59
CA ASP A 42 1.41 8.08 -17.40
C ASP A 42 0.39 7.84 -16.26
N ALA A 43 -0.19 6.64 -16.20
CA ALA A 43 -1.14 6.26 -15.14
C ALA A 43 -0.47 6.13 -13.78
N ARG A 44 0.74 5.55 -13.74
CA ARG A 44 1.56 5.45 -12.53
C ARG A 44 1.94 6.83 -12.01
N LEU A 45 2.35 7.74 -12.88
CA LEU A 45 2.70 9.11 -12.55
C LEU A 45 1.49 9.87 -12.00
N GLU A 46 0.32 9.73 -12.61
CA GLU A 46 -0.92 10.32 -12.10
C GLU A 46 -1.25 9.80 -10.68
N TRP A 47 -1.16 8.48 -10.48
CA TRP A 47 -1.34 7.87 -9.16
C TRP A 47 -0.33 8.44 -8.14
N ALA A 48 0.94 8.52 -8.50
CA ALA A 48 2.00 8.98 -7.61
C ALA A 48 1.78 10.44 -7.15
N VAL A 49 1.33 11.31 -8.05
CA VAL A 49 0.98 12.69 -7.70
C VAL A 49 -0.17 12.73 -6.69
N LYS A 50 -1.23 11.93 -6.91
CA LYS A 50 -2.37 11.84 -5.97
C LYS A 50 -1.94 11.27 -4.61
N ALA A 51 -1.10 10.24 -4.61
CA ALA A 51 -0.58 9.60 -3.40
C ALA A 51 0.23 10.58 -2.53
N ILE A 52 1.01 11.48 -3.14
CA ILE A 52 1.75 12.53 -2.41
C ILE A 52 0.83 13.63 -1.88
N GLN A 53 -0.23 13.98 -2.63
CA GLN A 53 -1.18 15.01 -2.19
C GLN A 53 -2.03 14.56 -1.00
N ASN A 54 -2.42 13.28 -0.95
CA ASN A 54 -3.21 12.73 0.15
C ASN A 54 -2.72 11.35 0.61
N PRO A 55 -1.54 11.28 1.24
CA PRO A 55 -0.91 10.01 1.57
C PRO A 55 -1.67 9.24 2.65
N GLY A 56 -2.41 9.93 3.52
CA GLY A 56 -3.22 9.27 4.55
C GLY A 56 -4.41 8.51 3.98
N GLN A 57 -5.10 9.08 2.98
CA GLN A 57 -6.19 8.38 2.29
C GLN A 57 -5.68 7.17 1.53
N GLU A 58 -4.57 7.32 0.81
CA GLU A 58 -4.01 6.23 0.02
C GLU A 58 -3.44 5.11 0.92
N ALA A 59 -2.80 5.46 2.03
CA ALA A 59 -2.36 4.50 3.03
C ALA A 59 -3.50 3.63 3.56
N LYS A 60 -4.68 4.21 3.80
CA LYS A 60 -5.86 3.46 4.25
C LYS A 60 -6.38 2.51 3.17
N ARG A 61 -6.41 2.95 1.91
CA ARG A 61 -6.80 2.08 0.76
C ARG A 61 -5.86 0.88 0.65
N PHE A 62 -4.57 1.10 0.85
CA PHE A 62 -3.56 0.05 0.80
C PHE A 62 -3.58 -0.87 2.03
N LEU A 63 -3.80 -0.31 3.23
CA LEU A 63 -3.72 -1.04 4.49
C LEU A 63 -4.61 -2.28 4.51
N MET A 64 -5.87 -2.17 4.05
CA MET A 64 -6.76 -3.34 3.99
C MET A 64 -6.24 -4.41 3.04
N GLY A 65 -5.75 -4.03 1.86
CA GLY A 65 -5.14 -4.95 0.90
C GLY A 65 -3.93 -5.69 1.48
N ILE A 66 -3.06 -4.97 2.19
CA ILE A 66 -1.87 -5.53 2.84
C ILE A 66 -2.26 -6.53 3.93
N LEU A 67 -3.21 -6.18 4.79
CA LEU A 67 -3.66 -7.05 5.87
C LEU A 67 -4.26 -8.36 5.33
N VAL A 68 -5.08 -8.27 4.28
CA VAL A 68 -5.69 -9.45 3.64
C VAL A 68 -4.64 -10.31 2.93
N ALA A 69 -3.67 -9.70 2.25
CA ALA A 69 -2.57 -10.43 1.61
C ALA A 69 -1.73 -11.22 2.63
N ASN A 70 -1.64 -10.74 3.86
CA ASN A 70 -0.89 -11.37 4.94
C ASN A 70 -1.73 -12.28 5.85
N LYS A 71 -2.98 -12.60 5.50
CA LYS A 71 -3.90 -13.39 6.36
C LYS A 71 -3.34 -14.73 6.83
N ALA A 72 -2.42 -15.35 6.06
CA ALA A 72 -1.74 -16.59 6.43
C ALA A 72 -0.90 -16.47 7.73
N ALA A 73 -0.36 -15.28 8.01
CA ALA A 73 0.39 -14.98 9.22
C ALA A 73 -0.49 -14.90 10.48
N SER A 74 0.08 -14.92 11.68
CA SER A 74 -0.64 -14.61 12.92
C SER A 74 -0.76 -13.09 13.12
N VAL A 75 -1.70 -12.66 13.97
CA VAL A 75 -1.86 -11.25 14.35
C VAL A 75 -0.54 -10.64 14.84
N ALA A 76 0.18 -11.35 15.70
CA ALA A 76 1.46 -10.90 16.23
C ALA A 76 2.51 -10.70 15.13
N GLN A 77 2.57 -11.61 14.14
CA GLN A 77 3.49 -11.49 13.01
C GLN A 77 3.14 -10.30 12.10
N ILE A 78 1.86 -10.02 11.91
CA ILE A 78 1.38 -8.86 11.12
C ILE A 78 1.74 -7.55 11.85
N GLN A 79 1.53 -7.49 13.15
CA GLN A 79 1.86 -6.31 13.96
C GLN A 79 3.36 -6.05 14.08
N SER A 80 4.18 -7.10 14.00
CA SER A 80 5.64 -6.99 14.04
C SER A 80 6.28 -6.93 12.65
N ALA A 81 5.51 -6.60 11.60
CA ALA A 81 6.03 -6.49 10.25
C ALA A 81 7.15 -5.43 10.18
N SER A 82 8.27 -5.79 9.55
CA SER A 82 9.34 -4.83 9.29
C SER A 82 8.94 -3.84 8.21
N ASP A 83 9.55 -2.65 8.21
CA ASP A 83 9.29 -1.64 7.18
C ASP A 83 9.59 -2.18 5.77
N ALA A 84 10.61 -3.03 5.63
CA ALA A 84 10.94 -3.67 4.35
C ALA A 84 9.83 -4.63 3.87
N ALA A 85 9.19 -5.37 4.78
CA ALA A 85 8.06 -6.22 4.45
C ALA A 85 6.82 -5.39 4.08
N VAL A 86 6.57 -4.28 4.79
CA VAL A 86 5.50 -3.33 4.45
C VAL A 86 5.74 -2.74 3.06
N GLN A 87 6.97 -2.29 2.78
CA GLN A 87 7.36 -1.75 1.47
C GLN A 87 7.09 -2.75 0.35
N THR A 88 7.52 -4.02 0.52
CA THR A 88 7.31 -5.08 -0.48
C THR A 88 5.82 -5.29 -0.79
N ASN A 89 4.97 -5.26 0.24
CA ASN A 89 3.53 -5.40 0.07
C ASN A 89 2.89 -4.18 -0.61
N VAL A 90 3.38 -2.96 -0.32
CA VAL A 90 2.94 -1.74 -1.02
C VAL A 90 3.34 -1.81 -2.49
N ASP A 91 4.58 -2.14 -2.81
CA ASP A 91 5.07 -2.25 -4.19
C ASP A 91 4.20 -3.18 -5.03
N ALA A 92 3.88 -4.36 -4.48
CA ALA A 92 3.02 -5.35 -5.13
C ALA A 92 1.58 -4.86 -5.36
N LEU A 93 1.04 -4.04 -4.46
CA LEU A 93 -0.30 -3.47 -4.59
C LEU A 93 -0.34 -2.27 -5.54
N VAL A 94 0.73 -1.48 -5.64
CA VAL A 94 0.81 -0.37 -6.60
C VAL A 94 0.71 -0.90 -8.02
N ASP A 95 1.35 -2.01 -8.35
CA ASP A 95 1.20 -2.62 -9.68
C ASP A 95 -0.24 -3.08 -9.97
N ALA A 96 -1.02 -3.42 -8.94
CA ALA A 96 -2.43 -3.74 -9.10
C ALA A 96 -3.34 -2.50 -9.18
N PHE A 97 -3.06 -1.46 -8.40
CA PHE A 97 -3.90 -0.25 -8.30
C PHE A 97 -3.54 0.84 -9.32
N ALA A 98 -2.27 1.01 -9.68
CA ALA A 98 -1.84 2.01 -10.65
C ALA A 98 -2.12 1.60 -12.11
N VAL A 99 -2.32 0.30 -12.36
CA VAL A 99 -2.67 -0.22 -13.70
C VAL A 99 -4.18 -0.21 -13.93
N SER A 100 -4.97 -0.12 -12.86
CA SER A 100 -6.42 -0.07 -12.96
C SER A 100 -6.88 1.38 -12.79
N ASP A 101 -7.13 2.04 -13.93
CA ASP A 101 -8.00 3.22 -14.00
C ASP A 101 -9.42 2.77 -13.60
N LEU A 102 -9.62 2.51 -12.31
CA LEU A 102 -10.93 2.35 -11.73
C LEU A 102 -11.47 3.76 -11.60
N GLY A 103 -12.03 4.26 -12.71
CA GLY A 103 -12.81 5.49 -12.79
C GLY A 103 -14.05 5.42 -11.91
N VAL A 104 -13.84 5.45 -10.60
CA VAL A 104 -14.84 5.58 -9.54
C VAL A 104 -14.52 6.77 -8.67
#